data_AF-A0A1S7DQG0-F1
#
_entry.id   AF-A0A1S7DQG0-F1
#
_cell.length_a   1.000
_cell.length_b   1.000
_cell.length_c   1.000
_cell.angle_alpha   90.00
_cell.angle_beta   90.00
_cell.angle_gamma   90.00
#
_symmetry.space_group_name_H-M   'P 1'
#
loop_
_entity.id
_entity.type
_entity.pdbx_description
1 polymer ?
#
loop_
_entity_poly.entity_id
_entity_poly.type
_entity_poly.pdbx_seq_one_letter_code
_entity_poly.pdbx_strand_id
1 'polypeptide(L)'
;MEQYVKEIAKIYYALIQKVSRLSSLNKVDKTKPFHLRDYPALQKQIDQLFEKFAKNIEVTIQNNSSKEWLLAERKQKQLVDEIAKRTNLNKTLINKYNRPNMEAILAFQNRKTDGLRLSDRIWNYTNQFKNEIELGLDIGLGEGKSASELSRDLRSYLKEPDRLYRKVRDKHGQLVLSQRAKEYHPGQGVYRSSYKNAMRLTRTENNMAYHEANYLKYQEFDFVIGIEIRLSNNPNHCPFCASMAGKYPKHFKFWGWHPQCRCTTIPILKSFAEIQADNERILEGKEPLRSTNEITKLHEPLQKWVKDNRHKIDTVRVQPYWMQQNRGYLFGEYNLLRDKIGKHNQLAVKKVSTNIIFSDVTGGLATMGLKGISQAVNYYNKLEVNAEKVSILKAITQMKEFEVVRHLSNADNKIYGFNIKQFDELLKAHEMPKNITIAKKLLQNGYDVYLLPNVSGAKSADFIGVKGNKYYYLEGKTINGKSTIKQRLIEASTQSDRAILDIVGTNDINEISDSIKWFFENNNSVREVILFKGSRLISITRRYFSSKNFRKNFIKEWGQKK
;
A
#
# COMPACT_ATOMS: atom_id res chain seq x y z
N MET A 1 6.21 -16.90 11.03
CA MET A 1 4.75 -16.79 11.35
C MET A 1 4.38 -16.81 12.84
N GLU A 2 4.48 -17.90 13.61
CA GLU A 2 3.96 -17.91 15.02
C GLU A 2 4.70 -16.94 15.96
N GLN A 3 5.98 -16.67 15.69
CA GLN A 3 6.73 -15.62 16.38
C GLN A 3 6.08 -14.22 16.21
N TYR A 4 5.61 -13.88 15.01
CA TYR A 4 4.97 -12.59 14.73
C TYR A 4 3.62 -12.45 15.43
N VAL A 5 2.88 -13.54 15.55
CA VAL A 5 1.64 -13.60 16.32
C VAL A 5 1.92 -13.31 17.81
N LYS A 6 3.03 -13.84 18.35
CA LYS A 6 3.46 -13.52 19.73
C LYS A 6 3.80 -12.04 19.90
N GLU A 7 4.39 -11.37 18.89
CA GLU A 7 4.66 -9.93 18.94
C GLU A 7 3.36 -9.12 19.03
N ILE A 8 2.37 -9.43 18.19
CA ILE A 8 1.04 -8.79 18.27
C ILE A 8 0.38 -9.08 19.61
N ALA A 9 0.57 -10.28 20.17
CA ALA A 9 -0.04 -10.62 21.45
C ALA A 9 0.50 -9.75 22.60
N LYS A 10 1.81 -9.46 22.58
CA LYS A 10 2.42 -8.55 23.54
C LYS A 10 1.82 -7.14 23.46
N ILE A 11 1.51 -6.65 22.26
CA ILE A 11 0.88 -5.33 22.06
C ILE A 11 -0.52 -5.29 22.72
N TYR A 12 -1.33 -6.33 22.52
CA TYR A 12 -2.64 -6.45 23.19
C TYR A 12 -2.51 -6.51 24.71
N TYR A 13 -1.63 -7.35 25.25
CA TYR A 13 -1.46 -7.48 26.69
C TYR A 13 -0.95 -6.18 27.35
N ALA A 14 -0.04 -5.47 26.68
CA ALA A 14 0.46 -4.18 27.14
C ALA A 14 -0.66 -3.12 27.18
N LEU A 15 -1.56 -3.10 26.18
CA LEU A 15 -2.71 -2.20 26.18
C LEU A 15 -3.67 -2.54 27.33
N ILE A 16 -4.00 -3.83 27.52
CA ILE A 16 -4.87 -4.28 28.62
C ILE A 16 -4.31 -3.81 29.97
N GLN A 17 -3.02 -4.03 30.23
CA GLN A 17 -2.41 -3.63 31.49
C GLN A 17 -2.53 -2.13 31.75
N LYS A 18 -2.30 -1.30 30.72
CA LYS A 18 -2.43 0.16 30.82
C LYS A 18 -3.86 0.59 31.07
N VAL A 19 -4.81 0.02 30.34
CA VAL A 19 -6.24 0.35 30.48
C VAL A 19 -6.78 -0.09 31.84
N SER A 20 -6.45 -1.30 32.31
CA SER A 20 -6.90 -1.78 33.63
C SER A 20 -6.40 -0.88 34.75
N ARG A 21 -5.11 -0.49 34.72
CA ARG A 21 -4.53 0.44 35.70
C ARG A 21 -5.18 1.82 35.65
N LEU A 22 -5.38 2.35 34.45
CA LEU A 22 -5.99 3.68 34.28
C LEU A 22 -7.44 3.70 34.76
N SER A 23 -8.19 2.63 34.48
CA SER A 23 -9.61 2.53 34.86
C SER A 23 -9.79 2.35 36.37
N SER A 24 -8.90 1.59 37.03
CA SER A 24 -8.95 1.40 38.49
C SER A 24 -8.60 2.65 39.30
N LEU A 25 -7.89 3.60 38.71
CA LEU A 25 -7.47 4.84 39.38
C LEU A 25 -8.54 5.93 39.35
N ASN A 26 -9.59 5.77 38.52
CA ASN A 26 -10.65 6.75 38.40
C ASN A 26 -11.82 6.39 39.32
N LYS A 27 -12.45 7.40 39.94
CA LYS A 27 -13.71 7.22 40.68
C LYS A 27 -14.83 6.94 39.68
N VAL A 28 -15.18 5.67 39.52
CA VAL A 28 -16.29 5.22 38.67
C VAL A 28 -17.52 5.03 39.54
N ASP A 29 -18.68 5.42 39.02
CA ASP A 29 -19.97 5.21 39.65
C ASP A 29 -20.36 3.73 39.47
N LYS A 30 -20.46 3.01 40.58
CA LYS A 30 -20.76 1.57 40.60
C LYS A 30 -22.26 1.27 40.60
N THR A 31 -23.11 2.31 40.69
CA THR A 31 -24.57 2.15 40.80
C THR A 31 -25.25 2.06 39.43
N LYS A 32 -24.51 2.33 38.35
CA LYS A 32 -25.00 2.27 36.97
C LYS A 32 -24.01 1.52 36.06
N PRO A 33 -24.46 1.01 34.90
CA PRO A 33 -23.57 0.42 33.89
C PRO A 33 -22.47 1.41 33.47
N PHE A 34 -21.25 0.89 33.33
CA PHE A 34 -20.11 1.67 32.89
C PHE A 34 -20.18 1.95 31.38
N HIS A 35 -20.02 3.22 31.05
CA HIS A 35 -19.82 3.68 29.68
C HIS A 35 -18.63 4.63 29.64
N LEU A 36 -17.71 4.43 28.69
CA LEU A 36 -16.54 5.32 28.57
C LEU A 36 -16.94 6.77 28.32
N ARG A 37 -18.02 6.98 27.57
CA ARG A 37 -18.57 8.31 27.24
C ARG A 37 -19.00 9.12 28.47
N ASP A 38 -19.33 8.44 29.57
CA ASP A 38 -19.73 9.09 30.82
C ASP A 38 -18.52 9.70 31.56
N TYR A 39 -17.29 9.37 31.12
CA TYR A 39 -16.05 9.82 31.73
C TYR A 39 -15.11 10.46 30.68
N PRO A 40 -15.36 11.70 30.22
CA PRO A 40 -14.65 12.30 29.08
C PRO A 40 -13.12 12.33 29.22
N ALA A 41 -12.61 12.62 30.43
CA ALA A 41 -11.18 12.64 30.69
C ALA A 41 -10.53 11.24 30.59
N LEU A 42 -11.22 10.21 31.08
CA LEU A 42 -10.80 8.81 30.97
C LEU A 42 -10.89 8.34 29.51
N GLN A 43 -11.97 8.67 28.82
CA GLN A 43 -12.16 8.36 27.41
C GLN A 43 -11.02 8.93 26.56
N LYS A 44 -10.67 10.20 26.73
CA LYS A 44 -9.56 10.84 26.00
C LYS A 44 -8.23 10.11 26.18
N GLN A 45 -7.92 9.69 27.42
CA GLN A 45 -6.69 8.96 27.71
C GLN A 45 -6.70 7.56 27.10
N ILE A 46 -7.83 6.86 27.16
CA ILE A 46 -8.00 5.54 26.56
C ILE A 46 -7.92 5.62 25.03
N ASP A 47 -8.53 6.63 24.42
CA ASP A 47 -8.48 6.84 22.96
C ASP A 47 -7.05 7.04 22.46
N GLN A 48 -6.24 7.82 23.17
CA GLN A 48 -4.81 7.96 22.87
C GLN A 48 -4.02 6.64 22.98
N LEU A 49 -4.40 5.77 23.93
CA LEU A 49 -3.79 4.44 24.04
C LEU A 49 -4.18 3.56 22.84
N PHE A 50 -5.43 3.64 22.38
CA PHE A 50 -5.91 2.90 21.21
C PHE A 50 -5.32 3.39 19.89
N GLU A 51 -5.11 4.70 19.71
CA GLU A 51 -4.40 5.26 18.55
C GLU A 51 -2.96 4.72 18.47
N LYS A 52 -2.24 4.76 19.60
CA LYS A 52 -0.88 4.20 19.69
C LYS A 52 -0.86 2.70 19.44
N PHE A 53 -1.86 1.98 19.96
CA PHE A 53 -2.02 0.55 19.74
C PHE A 53 -2.23 0.21 18.26
N ALA A 54 -3.11 0.93 17.56
CA ALA A 54 -3.36 0.72 16.13
C ALA A 54 -2.08 0.94 15.31
N LYS A 55 -1.37 2.04 15.56
CA LYS A 55 -0.09 2.35 14.91
C LYS A 55 0.97 1.28 15.18
N ASN A 56 1.07 0.78 16.41
CA ASN A 56 2.04 -0.26 16.77
C ASN A 56 1.76 -1.59 16.09
N ILE A 57 0.48 -1.99 15.96
CA ILE A 57 0.09 -3.17 15.18
C ILE A 57 0.46 -2.99 13.72
N GLU A 58 0.14 -1.83 13.13
CA GLU A 58 0.43 -1.55 11.72
C GLU A 58 1.92 -1.66 11.41
N VAL A 59 2.75 -0.94 12.18
CA VAL A 59 4.20 -0.96 12.02
C VAL A 59 4.77 -2.36 12.24
N THR A 60 4.24 -3.11 13.21
CA THR A 60 4.70 -4.48 13.48
C THR A 60 4.36 -5.43 12.34
N ILE A 61 3.15 -5.36 11.76
CA ILE A 61 2.77 -6.17 10.60
C ILE A 61 3.59 -5.76 9.37
N GLN A 62 3.81 -4.46 9.13
CA GLN A 62 4.66 -3.99 8.04
C GLN A 62 6.09 -4.53 8.18
N ASN A 63 6.71 -4.38 9.35
CA ASN A 63 8.04 -4.91 9.61
C ASN A 63 8.13 -6.43 9.41
N ASN A 64 7.11 -7.17 9.86
CA ASN A 64 7.08 -8.63 9.71
C ASN A 64 6.90 -9.04 8.24
N SER A 65 6.09 -8.31 7.47
CA SER A 65 5.97 -8.53 6.02
C SER A 65 7.30 -8.26 5.29
N SER A 66 8.06 -7.25 5.72
CA SER A 66 9.42 -6.99 5.21
C SER A 66 10.41 -8.10 5.53
N LYS A 67 10.38 -8.65 6.75
CA LYS A 67 11.23 -9.80 7.11
C LYS A 67 10.95 -11.02 6.22
N GLU A 68 9.67 -11.33 5.98
CA GLU A 68 9.28 -12.47 5.14
C GLU A 68 9.58 -12.25 3.66
N TRP A 69 9.39 -11.02 3.15
CA TRP A 69 9.82 -10.66 1.81
C TRP A 69 11.33 -10.87 1.61
N LEU A 70 12.14 -10.32 2.53
CA LEU A 70 13.59 -10.48 2.47
C LEU A 70 14.03 -11.93 2.65
N LEU A 71 13.28 -12.74 3.41
CA LEU A 71 13.52 -14.18 3.50
C LEU A 71 13.30 -14.88 2.16
N ALA A 72 12.21 -14.56 1.46
CA ALA A 72 11.95 -15.07 0.11
C ALA A 72 13.06 -14.66 -0.86
N GLU A 73 13.41 -13.36 -0.91
CA GLU A 73 14.51 -12.83 -1.74
C GLU A 73 15.83 -13.55 -1.50
N ARG A 74 16.21 -13.75 -0.22
CA ARG A 74 17.43 -14.50 0.14
C ARG A 74 17.40 -15.94 -0.36
N LYS A 75 16.26 -16.64 -0.21
CA LYS A 75 16.11 -18.01 -0.71
C LYS A 75 16.20 -18.07 -2.24
N GLN A 76 15.64 -17.09 -2.95
CA GLN A 76 15.73 -17.05 -4.40
C GLN A 76 17.15 -16.71 -4.88
N LYS A 77 17.85 -15.82 -4.17
CA LYS A 77 19.28 -15.60 -4.41
C LYS A 77 20.10 -16.87 -4.24
N GLN A 78 19.88 -17.62 -3.16
CA GLN A 78 20.56 -18.91 -2.95
C GLN A 78 20.28 -19.89 -4.10
N LEU A 79 19.04 -19.96 -4.60
CA LEU A 79 18.71 -20.77 -5.76
C LEU A 79 19.51 -20.35 -7.00
N VAL A 80 19.56 -19.06 -7.31
CA VAL A 80 20.33 -18.52 -8.44
C VAL A 80 21.81 -18.86 -8.31
N ASP A 81 22.38 -18.69 -7.11
CA ASP A 81 23.79 -18.98 -6.83
C ASP A 81 24.09 -20.48 -7.02
N GLU A 82 23.20 -21.39 -6.59
CA GLU A 82 23.35 -22.83 -6.79
C GLU A 82 23.24 -23.26 -8.27
N ILE A 83 22.35 -22.63 -9.05
CA ILE A 83 22.27 -22.87 -10.50
C ILE A 83 23.53 -22.35 -11.19
N ALA A 84 24.05 -21.19 -10.77
CA ALA A 84 25.26 -20.60 -11.32
C ALA A 84 26.53 -21.42 -11.03
N LYS A 85 26.56 -22.23 -9.96
CA LYS A 85 27.66 -23.18 -9.72
C LYS A 85 27.64 -24.37 -10.67
N ARG A 86 26.46 -24.74 -11.19
CA ARG A 86 26.25 -25.94 -12.00
C ARG A 86 26.12 -25.65 -13.50
N THR A 87 26.07 -24.38 -13.87
CA THR A 87 25.86 -23.90 -15.25
C THR A 87 26.74 -22.69 -15.49
N ASN A 88 27.05 -22.36 -16.75
CA ASN A 88 27.80 -21.14 -17.08
C ASN A 88 26.90 -19.90 -17.14
N LEU A 89 26.10 -19.66 -16.08
CA LEU A 89 25.24 -18.47 -15.99
C LEU A 89 26.10 -17.20 -16.05
N ASN A 90 25.79 -16.32 -17.00
CA ASN A 90 26.47 -15.05 -17.16
C ASN A 90 26.29 -14.18 -15.89
N LYS A 91 27.37 -13.53 -15.43
CA LYS A 91 27.37 -12.57 -14.31
C LYS A 91 26.28 -11.50 -14.42
N THR A 92 25.99 -10.99 -15.61
CA THR A 92 24.91 -10.01 -15.87
C THR A 92 23.53 -10.58 -15.54
N LEU A 93 23.25 -11.83 -15.91
CA LEU A 93 22.00 -12.51 -15.56
C LEU A 93 21.91 -12.80 -14.07
N ILE A 94 23.01 -13.25 -13.46
CA ILE A 94 23.09 -13.44 -12.00
C ILE A 94 22.76 -12.14 -11.27
N ASN A 95 23.32 -11.02 -11.72
CA ASN A 95 23.05 -9.70 -11.16
C ASN A 95 21.59 -9.25 -11.37
N LYS A 96 21.02 -9.51 -12.56
CA LYS A 96 19.60 -9.26 -12.85
C LYS A 96 18.70 -10.04 -11.91
N TYR A 97 18.91 -11.35 -11.79
CA TYR A 97 18.11 -12.25 -10.95
C TYR A 97 18.26 -11.97 -9.46
N ASN A 98 19.45 -11.57 -9.01
CA ASN A 98 19.72 -11.26 -7.61
C ASN A 98 19.31 -9.84 -7.19
N ARG A 99 18.80 -9.01 -8.11
CA ARG A 99 18.35 -7.63 -7.81
C ARG A 99 17.12 -7.66 -6.89
N PRO A 100 17.13 -7.10 -5.67
CA PRO A 100 15.98 -7.17 -4.78
C PRO A 100 14.76 -6.39 -5.28
N ASN A 101 13.54 -6.93 -5.13
CA ASN A 101 12.28 -6.28 -5.51
C ASN A 101 11.73 -5.36 -4.42
N MET A 102 12.55 -4.41 -3.96
CA MET A 102 12.21 -3.49 -2.86
C MET A 102 11.04 -2.54 -3.18
N GLU A 103 10.72 -2.33 -4.44
CA GLU A 103 9.58 -1.52 -4.87
C GLU A 103 8.26 -2.28 -4.72
N ALA A 104 8.30 -3.57 -5.00
CA ALA A 104 7.11 -4.40 -4.97
C ALA A 104 6.63 -4.68 -3.54
N ILE A 105 7.53 -4.68 -2.55
CA ILE A 105 7.10 -4.73 -1.15
C ILE A 105 6.33 -3.48 -0.73
N LEU A 106 6.76 -2.29 -1.15
CA LEU A 106 6.04 -1.06 -0.84
C LEU A 106 4.66 -1.05 -1.51
N ALA A 107 4.57 -1.46 -2.77
CA ALA A 107 3.29 -1.63 -3.46
C ALA A 107 2.40 -2.65 -2.75
N PHE A 108 2.99 -3.76 -2.31
CA PHE A 108 2.30 -4.79 -1.53
C PHE A 108 1.77 -4.24 -0.20
N GLN A 109 2.57 -3.51 0.58
CA GLN A 109 2.17 -2.94 1.87
C GLN A 109 1.09 -1.86 1.75
N ASN A 110 1.10 -1.09 0.65
CA ASN A 110 0.13 -0.02 0.38
C ASN A 110 -1.12 -0.50 -0.38
N ARG A 111 -1.20 -1.79 -0.72
CA ARG A 111 -2.33 -2.35 -1.47
C ARG A 111 -3.63 -2.25 -0.68
N LYS A 112 -4.74 -2.19 -1.43
CA LYS A 112 -6.08 -2.33 -0.87
C LYS A 112 -6.54 -3.77 -1.01
N THR A 113 -7.15 -4.30 0.03
CA THR A 113 -7.86 -5.58 0.03
C THR A 113 -9.33 -5.28 0.29
N ASP A 114 -10.19 -5.65 -0.65
CA ASP A 114 -11.63 -5.34 -0.60
C ASP A 114 -11.90 -3.83 -0.35
N GLY A 115 -11.08 -2.97 -0.97
CA GLY A 115 -11.18 -1.50 -0.83
C GLY A 115 -10.47 -0.91 0.38
N LEU A 116 -9.99 -1.73 1.33
CA LEU A 116 -9.38 -1.30 2.59
C LEU A 116 -7.86 -1.45 2.59
N ARG A 117 -7.15 -0.44 3.11
CA ARG A 117 -5.71 -0.52 3.42
C ARG A 117 -5.46 -1.37 4.66
N LEU A 118 -4.19 -1.66 4.94
CA LEU A 118 -3.79 -2.31 6.19
C LEU A 118 -4.23 -1.51 7.42
N SER A 119 -4.00 -0.19 7.41
CA SER A 119 -4.43 0.73 8.47
C SER A 119 -5.93 0.63 8.76
N ASP A 120 -6.76 0.61 7.72
CA ASP A 120 -8.23 0.60 7.86
C ASP A 120 -8.70 -0.71 8.49
N ARG A 121 -8.13 -1.84 8.06
CA ARG A 121 -8.43 -3.17 8.62
C ARG A 121 -8.01 -3.28 10.08
N ILE A 122 -6.87 -2.70 10.43
CA ILE A 122 -6.40 -2.62 11.82
C ILE A 122 -7.34 -1.73 12.63
N TRP A 123 -7.78 -0.59 12.09
CA TRP A 123 -8.73 0.29 12.77
C TRP A 123 -10.04 -0.42 13.08
N ASN A 124 -10.56 -1.23 12.15
CA ASN A 124 -11.75 -2.04 12.41
C ASN A 124 -11.55 -2.97 13.62
N TYR A 125 -10.40 -3.63 13.74
CA TYR A 125 -10.10 -4.48 14.89
C TYR A 125 -9.83 -3.69 16.17
N THR A 126 -9.24 -2.50 16.08
CA THR A 126 -9.04 -1.63 17.22
C THR A 126 -10.37 -1.12 17.78
N ASN A 127 -11.31 -0.72 16.92
CA ASN A 127 -12.67 -0.33 17.33
C ASN A 127 -13.42 -1.51 17.96
N GLN A 128 -13.29 -2.69 17.37
CA GLN A 128 -13.79 -3.93 17.95
C GLN A 128 -13.22 -4.15 19.36
N PHE A 129 -11.90 -3.98 19.52
CA PHE A 129 -11.23 -4.19 20.80
C PHE A 129 -11.64 -3.16 21.85
N LYS A 130 -11.87 -1.91 21.45
CA LYS A 130 -12.39 -0.86 22.35
C LYS A 130 -13.73 -1.24 22.95
N ASN A 131 -14.64 -1.80 22.15
CA ASN A 131 -15.92 -2.30 22.64
C ASN A 131 -15.75 -3.50 23.58
N GLU A 132 -14.85 -4.44 23.24
CA GLU A 132 -14.52 -5.59 24.10
C GLU A 132 -13.96 -5.14 25.47
N ILE A 133 -13.09 -4.12 25.47
CA ILE A 133 -12.53 -3.51 26.67
C ILE A 133 -13.61 -2.81 27.49
N GLU A 134 -14.45 -1.99 26.88
CA GLU A 134 -15.51 -1.27 27.60
C GLU A 134 -16.48 -2.24 28.28
N LEU A 135 -16.88 -3.33 27.60
CA LEU A 135 -17.69 -4.38 28.19
C LEU A 135 -16.98 -5.12 29.34
N GLY A 136 -15.68 -5.41 29.18
CA GLY A 136 -14.92 -6.07 30.24
C GLY A 136 -14.67 -5.16 31.46
N LEU A 137 -14.53 -3.85 31.24
CA LEU A 137 -14.45 -2.85 32.30
C LEU A 137 -15.77 -2.75 33.08
N ASP A 138 -16.90 -2.71 32.37
CA ASP A 138 -18.24 -2.69 32.98
C ASP A 138 -18.45 -3.86 33.95
N ILE A 139 -18.17 -5.08 33.47
CA ILE A 139 -18.28 -6.29 34.30
C ILE A 139 -17.32 -6.22 35.50
N GLY A 140 -16.03 -5.95 35.26
CA GLY A 140 -15.03 -6.02 36.33
C GLY A 140 -15.14 -4.91 37.38
N LEU A 141 -15.52 -3.70 36.97
CA LEU A 141 -15.73 -2.58 37.90
C LEU A 141 -17.01 -2.76 38.73
N GLY A 142 -18.08 -3.30 38.14
CA GLY A 142 -19.31 -3.67 38.85
C GLY A 142 -19.07 -4.75 39.91
N GLU A 143 -18.16 -5.70 39.64
CA GLU A 143 -17.73 -6.73 40.59
C GLU A 143 -16.69 -6.24 41.62
N GLY A 144 -16.25 -4.98 41.54
CA GLY A 144 -15.28 -4.40 42.48
C GLY A 144 -13.85 -4.94 42.33
N LYS A 145 -13.50 -5.50 41.17
CA LYS A 145 -12.19 -6.12 40.92
C LYS A 145 -11.04 -5.11 40.96
N SER A 146 -9.89 -5.56 41.45
CA SER A 146 -8.63 -4.82 41.36
C SER A 146 -8.15 -4.71 39.90
N ALA A 147 -7.22 -3.77 39.65
CA ALA A 147 -6.58 -3.62 38.35
C ALA A 147 -5.92 -4.92 37.84
N SER A 148 -5.37 -5.72 38.75
CA SER A 148 -4.67 -6.97 38.42
C SER A 148 -5.67 -8.05 37.97
N GLU A 149 -6.77 -8.20 38.70
CA GLU A 149 -7.84 -9.15 38.37
C GLU A 149 -8.52 -8.79 37.06
N LEU A 150 -8.89 -7.52 36.89
CA LEU A 150 -9.44 -7.00 35.64
C LEU A 150 -8.51 -7.25 34.45
N SER A 151 -7.21 -7.02 34.63
CA SER A 151 -6.19 -7.30 33.60
C SER A 151 -6.13 -8.79 33.24
N ARG A 152 -6.24 -9.68 34.24
CA ARG A 152 -6.25 -11.13 34.05
C ARG A 152 -7.48 -11.57 33.25
N ASP A 153 -8.65 -11.03 33.58
CA ASP A 153 -9.92 -11.37 32.93
C ASP A 153 -9.95 -10.88 31.48
N LEU A 154 -9.59 -9.63 31.22
CA LEU A 154 -9.49 -9.07 29.87
C LEU A 154 -8.54 -9.89 28.99
N ARG A 155 -7.40 -10.36 29.52
CA ARG A 155 -6.50 -11.27 28.79
C ARG A 155 -7.14 -12.62 28.49
N SER A 156 -7.93 -13.15 29.41
CA SER A 156 -8.65 -14.41 29.22
C SER A 156 -9.69 -14.30 28.09
N TYR A 157 -10.38 -13.17 28.01
CA TYR A 157 -11.40 -12.88 26.99
C TYR A 157 -10.82 -12.82 25.57
N LEU A 158 -9.56 -12.39 25.41
CA LEU A 158 -8.92 -12.43 24.09
C LEU A 158 -8.87 -13.85 23.49
N LYS A 159 -8.62 -14.86 24.35
CA LYS A 159 -8.51 -16.27 23.97
C LYS A 159 -9.88 -16.95 23.89
N GLU A 160 -10.73 -16.65 24.86
CA GLU A 160 -12.06 -17.22 25.02
C GLU A 160 -13.12 -16.10 24.99
N PRO A 161 -13.37 -15.48 23.80
CA PRO A 161 -14.27 -14.33 23.69
C PRO A 161 -15.66 -14.62 24.21
N ASP A 162 -16.14 -15.85 24.08
CA ASP A 162 -17.48 -16.18 24.58
C ASP A 162 -17.61 -15.97 26.09
N ARG A 163 -16.53 -16.01 26.89
CA ARG A 163 -16.61 -15.68 28.33
C ARG A 163 -17.01 -14.22 28.58
N LEU A 164 -16.51 -13.29 27.76
CA LEU A 164 -16.89 -11.87 27.83
C LEU A 164 -18.37 -11.69 27.49
N TYR A 165 -18.88 -12.51 26.58
CA TYR A 165 -20.23 -12.37 26.07
C TYR A 165 -21.24 -13.29 26.75
N ARG A 166 -20.85 -14.18 27.67
CA ARG A 166 -21.75 -15.25 28.11
C ARG A 166 -22.69 -14.87 29.25
N LYS A 167 -22.30 -14.12 30.30
CA LYS A 167 -23.14 -14.01 31.51
C LYS A 167 -22.82 -12.78 32.40
N VAL A 168 -23.84 -11.99 32.74
CA VAL A 168 -23.91 -11.00 33.83
C VAL A 168 -24.98 -11.51 34.80
N ARG A 169 -24.78 -11.38 36.12
CA ARG A 169 -25.82 -11.72 37.09
C ARG A 169 -26.87 -10.62 37.11
N ASP A 170 -28.15 -10.97 36.93
CA ASP A 170 -29.24 -10.02 37.13
C ASP A 170 -29.48 -9.74 38.62
N LYS A 171 -30.42 -8.83 38.90
CA LYS A 171 -30.87 -8.46 40.26
C LYS A 171 -31.41 -9.64 41.11
N HIS A 172 -31.61 -10.81 40.51
CA HIS A 172 -32.06 -12.05 41.16
C HIS A 172 -30.97 -13.13 41.20
N GLY A 173 -29.74 -12.79 40.81
CA GLY A 173 -28.59 -13.70 40.80
C GLY A 173 -28.55 -14.66 39.61
N GLN A 174 -29.46 -14.53 38.63
CA GLN A 174 -29.48 -15.39 37.44
C GLN A 174 -28.52 -14.89 36.37
N LEU A 175 -27.92 -15.81 35.64
CA LEU A 175 -26.93 -15.50 34.61
C LEU A 175 -27.61 -15.14 33.28
N VAL A 176 -27.62 -13.86 32.93
CA VAL A 176 -28.22 -13.33 31.70
C VAL A 176 -27.15 -12.69 30.80
N LEU A 177 -27.32 -12.76 29.47
CA LEU A 177 -26.45 -12.01 28.55
C LEU A 177 -26.65 -10.50 28.79
N SER A 178 -25.56 -9.72 28.88
CA SER A 178 -25.69 -8.26 28.86
C SER A 178 -26.36 -7.82 27.56
N GLN A 179 -27.12 -6.73 27.59
CA GLN A 179 -27.77 -6.20 26.39
C GLN A 179 -26.75 -5.97 25.25
N ARG A 180 -25.57 -5.44 25.60
CA ARG A 180 -24.42 -5.28 24.70
C ARG A 180 -23.90 -6.60 24.14
N ALA A 181 -23.85 -7.67 24.94
CA ALA A 181 -23.43 -8.98 24.48
C ALA A 181 -24.45 -9.63 23.53
N LYS A 182 -25.75 -9.37 23.74
CA LYS A 182 -26.82 -9.78 22.82
C LYS A 182 -26.75 -9.04 21.49
N GLU A 183 -26.43 -7.75 21.52
CA GLU A 183 -26.37 -6.91 20.31
C GLU A 183 -25.11 -7.14 19.48
N TYR A 184 -24.03 -7.63 20.10
CA TYR A 184 -22.74 -7.74 19.46
C TYR A 184 -22.62 -8.93 18.47
N HIS A 185 -22.71 -8.59 17.18
CA HIS A 185 -22.57 -9.54 16.07
C HIS A 185 -21.53 -9.03 15.06
N PRO A 186 -20.28 -9.54 15.07
CA PRO A 186 -19.21 -9.07 14.19
C PRO A 186 -19.41 -9.44 12.70
N GLY A 187 -20.47 -10.18 12.38
CA GLY A 187 -20.80 -10.65 11.04
C GLY A 187 -20.16 -11.99 10.67
N GLN A 188 -20.56 -12.51 9.51
CA GLN A 188 -20.10 -13.80 8.99
C GLN A 188 -18.60 -13.76 8.63
N GLY A 189 -17.84 -14.77 9.07
CA GLY A 189 -16.41 -14.91 8.74
C GLY A 189 -15.45 -13.98 9.52
N VAL A 190 -15.94 -13.32 10.57
CA VAL A 190 -15.16 -12.45 11.47
C VAL A 190 -15.21 -13.05 12.88
N TYR A 191 -14.07 -13.18 13.55
CA TYR A 191 -14.05 -13.66 14.93
C TYR A 191 -14.67 -12.63 15.87
N ARG A 192 -15.37 -13.10 16.90
CA ARG A 192 -15.84 -12.25 18.03
C ARG A 192 -14.73 -11.55 18.78
N SER A 193 -13.50 -12.08 18.72
CA SER A 193 -12.30 -11.53 19.35
C SER A 193 -11.47 -10.75 18.33
N SER A 194 -11.28 -9.46 18.60
CA SER A 194 -10.38 -8.55 17.87
C SER A 194 -8.97 -9.13 17.79
N TYR A 195 -8.49 -9.72 18.89
CA TYR A 195 -7.21 -10.41 18.98
C TYR A 195 -7.11 -11.58 17.99
N LYS A 196 -8.11 -12.46 17.90
CA LYS A 196 -8.11 -13.56 16.93
C LYS A 196 -8.11 -13.04 15.48
N ASN A 197 -8.85 -11.96 15.20
CA ASN A 197 -8.84 -11.30 13.90
C ASN A 197 -7.46 -10.71 13.56
N ALA A 198 -6.81 -10.02 14.50
CA ALA A 198 -5.47 -9.48 14.34
C ALA A 198 -4.42 -10.57 14.09
N MET A 199 -4.52 -11.72 14.79
CA MET A 199 -3.63 -12.86 14.53
C MET A 199 -3.86 -13.47 13.16
N ARG A 200 -5.11 -13.60 12.73
CA ARG A 200 -5.46 -14.04 11.36
C ARG A 200 -4.85 -13.10 10.32
N LEU A 201 -5.04 -11.79 10.49
CA LEU A 201 -4.49 -10.77 9.59
C LEU A 201 -2.96 -10.88 9.54
N THR A 202 -2.31 -10.97 10.70
CA THR A 202 -0.85 -11.07 10.80
C THR A 202 -0.31 -12.30 10.07
N ARG A 203 -0.90 -13.49 10.27
CA ARG A 203 -0.48 -14.69 9.53
C ARG A 203 -0.70 -14.53 8.02
N THR A 204 -1.84 -13.97 7.64
CA THR A 204 -2.25 -13.84 6.24
C THR A 204 -1.37 -12.84 5.49
N GLU A 205 -1.16 -11.63 6.03
CA GLU A 205 -0.31 -10.58 5.43
C GLU A 205 1.13 -11.02 5.26
N ASN A 206 1.71 -11.66 6.29
CA ASN A 206 3.09 -12.12 6.25
C ASN A 206 3.29 -13.27 5.26
N ASN A 207 2.35 -14.23 5.20
CA ASN A 207 2.38 -15.31 4.21
C ASN A 207 2.21 -14.77 2.78
N MET A 208 1.31 -13.82 2.57
CA MET A 208 1.11 -13.16 1.29
C MET A 208 2.39 -12.42 0.84
N ALA A 209 3.09 -11.74 1.75
CA ALA A 209 4.34 -11.04 1.43
C ALA A 209 5.43 -12.00 0.95
N TYR A 210 5.60 -13.13 1.67
CA TYR A 210 6.53 -14.19 1.29
C TYR A 210 6.25 -14.72 -0.13
N HIS A 211 4.98 -15.02 -0.42
CA HIS A 211 4.61 -15.57 -1.73
C HIS A 211 4.60 -14.55 -2.85
N GLU A 212 4.29 -13.27 -2.57
CA GLU A 212 4.40 -12.20 -3.55
C GLU A 212 5.85 -12.05 -4.03
N ALA A 213 6.80 -12.02 -3.09
CA ALA A 213 8.22 -11.94 -3.39
C ALA A 213 8.69 -13.11 -4.25
N ASN A 214 8.33 -14.34 -3.87
CA ASN A 214 8.63 -15.54 -4.66
C ASN A 214 8.01 -15.48 -6.06
N TYR A 215 6.73 -15.12 -6.16
CA TYR A 215 6.03 -15.02 -7.43
C TYR A 215 6.75 -14.10 -8.41
N LEU A 216 7.12 -12.89 -7.96
CA LEU A 216 7.83 -11.92 -8.78
C LEU A 216 9.19 -12.44 -9.23
N LYS A 217 9.93 -13.07 -8.32
CA LYS A 217 11.21 -13.69 -8.65
C LYS A 217 11.09 -14.82 -9.66
N TYR A 218 10.09 -15.68 -9.52
CA TYR A 218 9.84 -16.71 -10.50
C TYR A 218 9.54 -16.11 -11.88
N GLN A 219 8.88 -14.95 -11.97
CA GLN A 219 8.64 -14.29 -13.26
C GLN A 219 9.93 -13.82 -13.92
N GLU A 220 10.89 -13.36 -13.14
CA GLU A 220 12.19 -12.88 -13.62
C GLU A 220 13.12 -14.01 -14.08
N PHE A 221 12.99 -15.21 -13.52
CA PHE A 221 13.89 -16.32 -13.79
C PHE A 221 13.51 -17.07 -15.06
N ASP A 222 14.35 -16.98 -16.09
CA ASP A 222 14.09 -17.60 -17.40
C ASP A 222 14.14 -19.14 -17.33
N PHE A 223 14.87 -19.68 -16.34
CA PHE A 223 14.96 -21.11 -16.07
C PHE A 223 13.78 -21.69 -15.28
N VAL A 224 12.80 -20.87 -14.85
CA VAL A 224 11.58 -21.35 -14.16
C VAL A 224 10.47 -21.57 -15.18
N ILE A 225 9.89 -22.78 -15.18
CA ILE A 225 8.89 -23.25 -16.16
C ILE A 225 7.51 -23.56 -15.54
N GLY A 226 7.38 -23.36 -14.24
CA GLY A 226 6.16 -23.66 -13.50
C GLY A 226 6.38 -23.48 -12.01
N ILE A 227 5.33 -23.70 -11.22
CA ILE A 227 5.40 -23.75 -9.77
C ILE A 227 4.72 -25.02 -9.26
N GLU A 228 5.25 -25.58 -8.18
CA GLU A 228 4.60 -26.63 -7.42
C GLU A 228 4.08 -26.06 -6.11
N ILE A 229 2.77 -26.15 -5.87
CA ILE A 229 2.15 -25.79 -4.60
C ILE A 229 2.20 -27.02 -3.70
N ARG A 230 2.94 -26.90 -2.60
CA ARG A 230 3.11 -27.96 -1.58
C ARG A 230 2.41 -27.62 -0.29
N LEU A 231 1.90 -28.66 0.35
CA LEU A 231 1.40 -28.61 1.71
C LEU A 231 2.52 -28.25 2.70
N SER A 232 2.17 -27.59 3.80
CA SER A 232 3.11 -27.38 4.90
C SER A 232 3.40 -28.69 5.65
N ASN A 233 4.30 -28.67 6.62
CA ASN A 233 4.52 -29.79 7.54
C ASN A 233 3.44 -29.89 8.65
N ASN A 234 2.22 -29.41 8.39
CA ASN A 234 1.17 -29.39 9.43
C ASN A 234 0.36 -30.68 9.31
N PRO A 235 0.28 -31.55 10.32
CA PRO A 235 -0.45 -32.82 10.19
C PRO A 235 -1.95 -32.62 9.87
N ASN A 236 -2.52 -31.47 10.22
CA ASN A 236 -3.93 -31.17 10.06
C ASN A 236 -4.20 -30.25 8.85
N HIS A 237 -4.08 -30.78 7.64
CA HIS A 237 -4.44 -30.07 6.42
C HIS A 237 -5.95 -30.09 6.16
N CYS A 238 -6.50 -28.96 5.70
CA CYS A 238 -7.88 -28.98 5.24
C CYS A 238 -7.98 -29.77 3.92
N PRO A 239 -9.09 -30.49 3.67
CA PRO A 239 -9.26 -31.30 2.46
C PRO A 239 -9.06 -30.49 1.17
N PHE A 240 -9.49 -29.22 1.17
CA PHE A 240 -9.29 -28.34 0.02
C PHE A 240 -7.79 -28.12 -0.28
N CYS A 241 -6.95 -27.79 0.70
CA CYS A 241 -5.52 -27.62 0.46
C CYS A 241 -4.89 -28.91 -0.07
N ALA A 242 -5.28 -30.07 0.48
CA ALA A 242 -4.76 -31.37 0.05
C ALA A 242 -5.09 -31.65 -1.42
N SER A 243 -6.34 -31.42 -1.83
CA SER A 243 -6.77 -31.61 -3.22
C SER A 243 -6.17 -30.59 -4.19
N MET A 244 -5.77 -29.40 -3.72
CA MET A 244 -5.21 -28.35 -4.58
C MET A 244 -3.68 -28.34 -4.62
N ALA A 245 -2.99 -29.19 -3.85
CA ALA A 245 -1.54 -29.33 -3.93
C ALA A 245 -1.15 -29.99 -5.27
N GLY A 246 -0.19 -29.40 -5.99
CA GLY A 246 0.16 -29.88 -7.32
C GLY A 246 0.96 -28.88 -8.14
N LYS A 247 1.13 -29.18 -9.43
CA LYS A 247 1.88 -28.35 -10.39
C LYS A 247 0.95 -27.35 -11.07
N TYR A 248 1.41 -26.11 -11.21
CA TYR A 248 0.69 -25.00 -11.80
C TYR A 248 1.60 -24.22 -12.77
N PRO A 249 1.01 -23.49 -13.73
CA PRO A 249 1.77 -22.64 -14.62
C PRO A 249 2.55 -21.55 -13.88
N LYS A 250 3.67 -21.12 -14.47
CA LYS A 250 4.59 -20.11 -13.90
C LYS A 250 3.89 -18.82 -13.47
N HIS A 251 2.90 -18.39 -14.25
CA HIS A 251 2.18 -17.14 -14.00
C HIS A 251 0.99 -17.30 -13.04
N PHE A 252 0.70 -18.52 -12.55
CA PHE A 252 -0.32 -18.71 -11.52
C PHE A 252 0.16 -18.09 -10.21
N LYS A 253 -0.59 -17.10 -9.72
CA LYS A 253 -0.24 -16.33 -8.53
C LYS A 253 -0.86 -16.97 -7.28
N PHE A 254 -0.02 -17.42 -6.36
CA PHE A 254 -0.48 -18.12 -5.16
C PHE A 254 -0.14 -17.36 -3.89
N TRP A 255 -1.12 -16.73 -3.24
CA TRP A 255 -0.97 -16.16 -1.89
C TRP A 255 -1.37 -17.11 -0.75
N GLY A 256 -1.95 -18.25 -1.10
CA GLY A 256 -2.62 -19.16 -0.18
C GLY A 256 -4.03 -19.51 -0.66
N TRP A 257 -4.49 -20.71 -0.32
CA TRP A 257 -5.84 -21.17 -0.64
C TRP A 257 -6.92 -20.49 0.22
N HIS A 258 -6.57 -20.17 1.46
CA HIS A 258 -7.45 -19.56 2.44
C HIS A 258 -6.66 -18.66 3.41
N PRO A 259 -7.33 -17.82 4.22
CA PRO A 259 -6.67 -17.09 5.29
C PRO A 259 -5.91 -18.03 6.24
N GLN A 260 -4.79 -17.58 6.78
CA GLN A 260 -3.88 -18.41 7.61
C GLN A 260 -3.34 -19.68 6.92
N CYS A 261 -3.36 -19.73 5.58
CA CYS A 261 -2.71 -20.79 4.84
C CYS A 261 -1.23 -20.88 5.19
N ARG A 262 -0.72 -22.11 5.32
CA ARG A 262 0.70 -22.40 5.58
C ARG A 262 1.40 -23.07 4.39
N CYS A 263 0.64 -23.42 3.34
CA CYS A 263 1.17 -24.04 2.13
C CYS A 263 2.14 -23.10 1.41
N THR A 264 3.05 -23.68 0.63
CA THR A 264 4.12 -22.94 -0.05
C THR A 264 4.23 -23.27 -1.52
N THR A 265 4.94 -22.44 -2.28
CA THR A 265 5.37 -22.71 -3.65
C THR A 265 6.82 -23.12 -3.72
N ILE A 266 7.16 -23.95 -4.70
CA ILE A 266 8.54 -24.28 -5.11
C ILE A 266 8.61 -24.10 -6.63
N PRO A 267 9.65 -23.45 -7.18
CA PRO A 267 9.77 -23.30 -8.63
C PRO A 267 10.09 -24.64 -9.27
N ILE A 268 9.46 -24.90 -10.42
CA ILE A 268 9.81 -26.01 -11.31
C ILE A 268 10.81 -25.45 -12.31
N LEU A 269 11.98 -26.07 -12.41
CA LEU A 269 13.10 -25.58 -13.21
C LEU A 269 13.20 -26.34 -14.53
N LYS A 270 13.81 -25.69 -15.53
CA LYS A 270 14.37 -26.36 -16.70
C LYS A 270 15.45 -27.37 -16.28
N SER A 271 15.74 -28.33 -17.16
CA SER A 271 16.93 -29.17 -17.01
C SER A 271 18.21 -28.33 -17.12
N PHE A 272 19.32 -28.78 -16.52
CA PHE A 272 20.58 -28.04 -16.60
C PHE A 272 21.08 -27.86 -18.04
N ALA A 273 20.81 -28.83 -18.93
CA ALA A 273 21.16 -28.73 -20.35
C ALA A 273 20.38 -27.61 -21.06
N GLU A 274 19.07 -27.49 -20.81
CA GLU A 274 18.26 -26.39 -21.35
C GLU A 274 18.73 -25.03 -20.82
N ILE A 275 19.09 -24.94 -19.53
CA ILE A 275 19.63 -23.69 -18.94
C ILE A 275 20.95 -23.30 -19.61
N GLN A 276 21.83 -24.27 -19.86
CA GLN A 276 23.11 -24.02 -20.53
C GLN A 276 22.90 -23.51 -21.96
N ALA A 277 22.00 -24.14 -22.73
CA ALA A 277 21.65 -23.70 -24.07
C ALA A 277 21.02 -22.29 -24.09
N ASP A 278 20.16 -21.97 -23.11
CA ASP A 278 19.62 -20.62 -22.97
C ASP A 278 20.73 -19.60 -22.69
N ASN A 279 21.70 -19.94 -21.84
CA ASN A 279 22.81 -19.03 -21.51
C ASN A 279 23.64 -18.67 -22.74
N GLU A 280 23.95 -19.65 -23.59
CA GLU A 280 24.67 -19.44 -24.86
C GLU A 280 23.88 -18.53 -25.79
N ARG A 281 22.58 -18.74 -25.91
CA ARG A 281 21.70 -17.87 -26.71
C ARG A 281 21.66 -16.44 -26.18
N ILE A 282 21.56 -16.26 -24.86
CA ILE A 282 21.54 -14.92 -24.25
C ILE A 282 22.88 -14.21 -24.46
N LEU A 283 24.00 -14.93 -24.42
CA LEU A 283 25.33 -14.38 -24.74
C LEU A 283 25.40 -13.87 -26.18
N GLU A 284 24.69 -14.51 -27.11
CA GLU A 284 24.52 -14.07 -28.50
C GLU A 284 23.44 -12.99 -28.68
N GLY A 285 22.81 -12.51 -27.60
CA GLY A 285 21.73 -11.52 -27.65
C GLY A 285 20.37 -12.07 -28.10
N LYS A 286 20.18 -13.40 -28.06
CA LYS A 286 18.93 -14.08 -28.41
C LYS A 286 18.11 -14.42 -27.16
N GLU A 287 16.80 -14.51 -27.33
CA GLU A 287 15.88 -14.92 -26.26
C GLU A 287 16.04 -16.42 -25.89
N PRO A 288 15.80 -16.78 -24.61
CA PRO A 288 15.72 -18.17 -24.15
C PRO A 288 14.69 -18.99 -24.94
N LEU A 289 14.91 -20.29 -25.06
CA LEU A 289 13.96 -21.20 -25.70
C LEU A 289 12.84 -21.57 -24.75
N ARG A 290 11.70 -21.98 -25.31
CA ARG A 290 10.62 -22.57 -24.52
C ARG A 290 10.99 -24.01 -24.16
N SER A 291 10.78 -24.41 -22.90
CA SER A 291 10.98 -25.80 -22.49
C SER A 291 9.84 -26.68 -22.97
N THR A 292 10.14 -27.90 -23.43
CA THR A 292 9.12 -28.91 -23.74
C THR A 292 8.39 -29.42 -22.49
N ASN A 293 9.01 -29.27 -21.31
CA ASN A 293 8.47 -29.67 -20.02
C ASN A 293 7.69 -28.56 -19.30
N GLU A 294 7.44 -27.43 -19.98
CA GLU A 294 6.78 -26.29 -19.37
C GLU A 294 5.36 -26.64 -18.89
N ILE A 295 5.04 -26.21 -17.67
CA ILE A 295 3.71 -26.42 -17.10
C ILE A 295 2.77 -25.35 -17.66
N THR A 296 1.95 -25.75 -18.63
CA THR A 296 1.02 -24.83 -19.32
C THR A 296 -0.41 -24.97 -18.85
N LYS A 297 -0.79 -26.15 -18.37
CA LYS A 297 -2.15 -26.45 -17.90
C LYS A 297 -2.27 -26.20 -16.39
N LEU A 298 -3.45 -25.76 -15.97
CA LEU A 298 -3.80 -25.70 -14.55
C LEU A 298 -3.91 -27.10 -13.96
N HIS A 299 -3.69 -27.21 -12.66
CA HIS A 299 -3.91 -28.45 -11.93
C HIS A 299 -5.37 -28.91 -12.08
N GLU A 300 -5.57 -30.16 -12.49
CA GLU A 300 -6.88 -30.69 -12.86
C GLU A 300 -7.91 -30.65 -11.71
N PRO A 301 -7.58 -31.04 -10.46
CA PRO A 301 -8.48 -30.86 -9.32
C PRO A 301 -9.01 -29.44 -9.14
N LEU A 302 -8.18 -28.42 -9.41
CA LEU A 302 -8.62 -27.02 -9.33
C LEU A 302 -9.64 -26.70 -10.43
N GLN A 303 -9.38 -27.14 -11.66
CA GLN A 303 -10.29 -26.94 -12.78
C GLN A 303 -11.65 -27.58 -12.51
N LYS A 304 -11.65 -28.83 -12.02
CA LYS A 304 -12.86 -29.56 -11.62
C LYS A 304 -13.59 -28.83 -10.50
N TRP A 305 -12.90 -28.42 -9.44
CA TRP A 305 -13.52 -27.71 -8.32
C TRP A 305 -14.19 -26.40 -8.77
N VAL A 306 -13.56 -25.63 -9.66
CA VAL A 306 -14.12 -24.38 -10.20
C VAL A 306 -15.37 -24.65 -11.02
N LYS A 307 -15.36 -25.69 -11.85
CA LYS A 307 -16.53 -26.11 -12.64
C LYS A 307 -17.69 -26.50 -11.72
N ASP A 308 -17.42 -27.35 -10.73
CA ASP A 308 -18.44 -27.91 -9.83
C ASP A 308 -19.02 -26.86 -8.86
N ASN A 309 -18.27 -25.78 -8.58
CA ASN A 309 -18.69 -24.72 -7.65
C ASN A 309 -19.05 -23.40 -8.33
N ARG A 310 -19.30 -23.40 -9.65
CA ARG A 310 -19.52 -22.16 -10.42
C ARG A 310 -20.63 -21.27 -9.84
N HIS A 311 -21.78 -21.86 -9.47
CA HIS A 311 -22.88 -21.13 -8.82
C HIS A 311 -22.46 -20.40 -7.53
N LYS A 312 -21.59 -21.01 -6.71
CA LYS A 312 -21.10 -20.40 -5.46
C LYS A 312 -20.12 -19.27 -5.75
N ILE A 313 -19.30 -19.42 -6.79
CA ILE A 313 -18.30 -18.43 -7.21
C ILE A 313 -18.99 -17.16 -7.73
N ASP A 314 -20.10 -17.31 -8.44
CA ASP A 314 -20.82 -16.19 -9.06
C ASP A 314 -21.67 -15.40 -8.03
N THR A 315 -22.05 -16.03 -6.91
CA THR A 315 -22.88 -15.42 -5.85
C THR A 315 -22.11 -14.90 -4.65
N VAL A 316 -20.83 -15.28 -4.48
CA VAL A 316 -20.05 -14.88 -3.30
C VAL A 316 -19.69 -13.39 -3.33
N ARG A 317 -19.93 -12.70 -2.20
CA ARG A 317 -19.59 -11.27 -2.05
C ARG A 317 -18.08 -11.01 -2.13
N VAL A 318 -17.27 -11.90 -1.58
CA VAL A 318 -15.80 -11.77 -1.51
C VAL A 318 -15.16 -13.06 -2.01
N GLN A 319 -14.48 -12.98 -3.14
CA GLN A 319 -13.77 -14.14 -3.71
C GLN A 319 -12.44 -14.39 -2.98
N PRO A 320 -11.98 -15.65 -2.85
CA PRO A 320 -10.64 -15.96 -2.35
C PRO A 320 -9.52 -15.30 -3.18
N TYR A 321 -8.40 -14.95 -2.56
CA TYR A 321 -7.28 -14.27 -3.22
C TYR A 321 -6.81 -14.96 -4.49
N TRP A 322 -6.61 -16.28 -4.45
CA TRP A 322 -6.17 -17.05 -5.60
C TRP A 322 -7.15 -16.97 -6.79
N MET A 323 -8.45 -16.77 -6.55
CA MET A 323 -9.41 -16.53 -7.64
C MET A 323 -9.25 -15.13 -8.21
N GLN A 324 -9.18 -14.12 -7.33
CA GLN A 324 -9.05 -12.72 -7.74
C GLN A 324 -7.82 -12.51 -8.64
N GLN A 325 -6.72 -13.20 -8.32
CA GLN A 325 -5.43 -13.02 -8.98
C GLN A 325 -5.27 -13.85 -10.27
N ASN A 326 -6.06 -14.91 -10.44
CA ASN A 326 -5.90 -15.86 -11.53
C ASN A 326 -7.14 -15.97 -12.42
N ARG A 327 -8.00 -14.94 -12.47
CA ARG A 327 -9.25 -14.98 -13.26
C ARG A 327 -9.06 -15.43 -14.71
N GLY A 328 -8.00 -14.99 -15.38
CA GLY A 328 -7.69 -15.39 -16.75
C GLY A 328 -7.47 -16.89 -16.90
N TYR A 329 -6.77 -17.51 -15.94
CA TYR A 329 -6.58 -18.96 -15.87
C TYR A 329 -7.90 -19.69 -15.58
N LEU A 330 -8.70 -19.18 -14.64
CA LEU A 330 -9.86 -19.90 -14.13
C LEU A 330 -11.09 -19.82 -15.03
N PHE A 331 -11.26 -18.70 -15.76
CA PHE A 331 -12.50 -18.40 -16.45
C PHE A 331 -12.32 -18.07 -17.93
N GLY A 332 -11.09 -18.06 -18.47
CA GLY A 332 -10.82 -17.77 -19.89
C GLY A 332 -11.15 -16.34 -20.34
N GLU A 333 -11.85 -15.56 -19.52
CA GLU A 333 -12.27 -14.19 -19.81
C GLU A 333 -11.28 -13.18 -19.21
N TYR A 334 -10.24 -12.84 -19.97
CA TYR A 334 -9.56 -11.55 -19.75
C TYR A 334 -10.33 -10.45 -20.49
N ASN A 335 -11.52 -10.11 -19.98
CA ASN A 335 -12.28 -8.94 -20.41
C ASN A 335 -12.65 -8.06 -19.21
N LEU A 336 -11.65 -7.71 -18.41
CA LEU A 336 -11.73 -6.71 -17.33
C LEU A 336 -12.22 -5.33 -17.82
N LEU A 337 -12.18 -5.06 -19.13
CA LEU A 337 -12.75 -3.85 -19.74
C LEU A 337 -14.28 -3.91 -19.85
N ARG A 338 -14.87 -5.05 -20.23
CA ARG A 338 -16.32 -5.17 -20.46
C ARG A 338 -17.12 -5.12 -19.16
N ASP A 339 -16.60 -5.74 -18.10
CA ASP A 339 -17.19 -5.71 -16.75
C ASP A 339 -16.98 -4.36 -16.03
N LYS A 340 -15.85 -3.68 -16.28
CA LYS A 340 -15.65 -2.30 -15.80
C LYS A 340 -16.55 -1.33 -16.56
N ILE A 341 -16.74 -1.49 -17.86
CA ILE A 341 -17.65 -0.66 -18.67
C ILE A 341 -19.11 -0.92 -18.29
N GLY A 342 -19.52 -2.17 -18.06
CA GLY A 342 -20.87 -2.51 -17.59
C GLY A 342 -21.20 -1.90 -16.22
N LYS A 343 -20.25 -1.93 -15.28
CA LYS A 343 -20.38 -1.27 -13.97
C LYS A 343 -20.24 0.27 -14.02
N HIS A 344 -19.51 0.81 -15.00
CA HIS A 344 -19.39 2.26 -15.20
C HIS A 344 -20.65 2.85 -15.86
N ASN A 345 -21.30 2.10 -16.76
CA ASN A 345 -22.52 2.52 -17.46
C ASN A 345 -23.79 2.45 -16.59
N GLN A 346 -23.77 1.69 -15.49
CA GLN A 346 -24.84 1.67 -14.50
C GLN A 346 -24.68 2.73 -13.40
N LEU A 347 -23.52 3.37 -13.29
CA LEU A 347 -23.31 4.52 -12.43
C LEU A 347 -23.69 5.76 -13.21
N ALA A 348 -24.90 6.27 -12.99
CA ALA A 348 -25.33 7.55 -13.53
C ALA A 348 -24.23 8.59 -13.29
N VAL A 349 -23.76 9.22 -14.38
CA VAL A 349 -22.81 10.33 -14.33
C VAL A 349 -23.49 11.44 -13.55
N LYS A 350 -23.10 11.64 -12.29
CA LYS A 350 -23.30 12.95 -11.65
C LYS A 350 -22.47 13.93 -12.46
N LYS A 351 -23.12 14.64 -13.38
CA LYS A 351 -22.64 15.91 -13.92
C LYS A 351 -22.42 16.83 -12.72
N VAL A 352 -21.20 16.86 -12.18
CA VAL A 352 -20.78 17.97 -11.35
C VAL A 352 -20.37 19.06 -12.31
N SER A 353 -21.16 20.13 -12.34
CA SER A 353 -20.90 21.38 -13.03
C SER A 353 -19.42 21.77 -12.92
N THR A 354 -18.73 21.88 -14.06
CA THR A 354 -17.37 22.43 -14.15
C THR A 354 -17.38 23.95 -14.33
N ASN A 355 -18.41 24.64 -13.84
CA ASN A 355 -18.41 26.09 -13.71
C ASN A 355 -18.49 26.45 -12.23
N ILE A 356 -17.36 26.42 -11.54
CA ILE A 356 -17.20 27.19 -10.30
C ILE A 356 -16.61 28.53 -10.72
N ILE A 357 -17.46 29.56 -10.70
CA ILE A 357 -17.09 30.95 -10.87
C ILE A 357 -16.25 31.34 -9.64
N PHE A 358 -15.01 31.76 -9.87
CA PHE A 358 -14.12 32.26 -8.84
C PHE A 358 -14.54 33.69 -8.48
N SER A 359 -15.17 33.88 -7.34
CA SER A 359 -15.26 35.22 -6.73
C SER A 359 -13.96 35.51 -6.01
N ASP A 360 -13.44 36.72 -6.18
CA ASP A 360 -12.28 37.25 -5.48
C ASP A 360 -12.50 37.15 -3.96
N VAL A 361 -11.79 36.21 -3.31
CA VAL A 361 -11.79 36.12 -1.85
C VAL A 361 -10.35 36.30 -1.37
N THR A 362 -9.92 37.56 -1.34
CA THR A 362 -8.79 38.04 -0.54
C THR A 362 -8.96 37.77 0.97
N GLY A 363 -10.11 37.23 1.42
CA GLY A 363 -10.42 36.90 2.81
C GLY A 363 -10.30 35.42 3.23
N GLY A 364 -9.97 34.48 2.34
CA GLY A 364 -10.25 33.05 2.54
C GLY A 364 -9.61 32.36 3.75
N LEU A 365 -8.35 32.69 4.08
CA LEU A 365 -7.66 32.06 5.22
C LEU A 365 -8.08 32.64 6.58
N ALA A 366 -8.40 33.94 6.63
CA ALA A 366 -8.85 34.62 7.85
C ALA A 366 -10.25 34.13 8.28
N THR A 367 -11.15 33.90 7.32
CA THR A 367 -12.48 33.33 7.57
C THR A 367 -12.45 31.86 8.01
N MET A 368 -11.36 31.13 7.73
CA MET A 368 -11.17 29.73 8.16
C MET A 368 -10.43 29.61 9.51
N GLY A 369 -10.08 30.74 10.16
CA GLY A 369 -9.43 30.75 11.47
C GLY A 369 -7.97 30.29 11.48
N LEU A 370 -7.32 30.16 10.32
CA LEU A 370 -5.94 29.70 10.20
C LEU A 370 -4.97 30.88 10.31
N LYS A 371 -4.25 30.96 11.44
CA LYS A 371 -3.25 32.00 11.72
C LYS A 371 -1.84 31.46 11.43
N GLY A 372 -1.29 31.84 10.28
CA GLY A 372 0.11 31.62 9.92
C GLY A 372 0.42 30.30 9.19
N ILE A 373 1.64 30.23 8.63
CA ILE A 373 2.10 29.19 7.69
C ILE A 373 2.01 27.76 8.27
N SER A 374 2.35 27.57 9.54
CA SER A 374 2.35 26.25 10.18
C SER A 374 0.93 25.67 10.26
N GLN A 375 -0.08 26.52 10.51
CA GLN A 375 -1.48 26.09 10.56
C GLN A 375 -2.03 25.80 9.16
N ALA A 376 -1.70 26.65 8.18
CA ALA A 376 -2.09 26.45 6.78
C ALA A 376 -1.49 25.15 6.20
N VAL A 377 -0.21 24.87 6.46
CA VAL A 377 0.45 23.63 6.04
C VAL A 377 -0.12 22.40 6.77
N ASN A 378 -0.37 22.50 8.08
CA ASN A 378 -0.99 21.39 8.83
C ASN A 378 -2.42 21.09 8.37
N TYR A 379 -3.20 22.11 8.01
CA TYR A 379 -4.53 21.94 7.46
C TYR A 379 -4.49 21.38 6.03
N TYR A 380 -3.59 21.90 5.20
CA TYR A 380 -3.27 21.38 3.87
C TYR A 380 -2.97 19.86 3.87
N ASN A 381 -2.17 19.40 4.83
CA ASN A 381 -1.80 17.98 4.97
C ASN A 381 -2.97 17.07 5.36
N LYS A 382 -4.06 17.62 5.88
CA LYS A 382 -5.28 16.88 6.24
C LYS A 382 -6.30 16.78 5.10
N LEU A 383 -6.10 17.51 4.00
CA LEU A 383 -7.01 17.48 2.87
C LEU A 383 -6.86 16.20 2.05
N GLU A 384 -7.99 15.63 1.64
CA GLU A 384 -8.03 14.39 0.86
C GLU A 384 -8.16 14.65 -0.65
N VAL A 385 -8.71 15.81 -1.05
CA VAL A 385 -9.02 16.12 -2.44
C VAL A 385 -8.01 17.11 -3.03
N ASN A 386 -7.47 16.79 -4.21
CA ASN A 386 -6.50 17.66 -4.90
C ASN A 386 -7.04 19.06 -5.23
N ALA A 387 -8.35 19.19 -5.52
CA ALA A 387 -8.98 20.48 -5.77
C ALA A 387 -8.97 21.39 -4.53
N GLU A 388 -9.26 20.83 -3.35
CA GLU A 388 -9.21 21.57 -2.08
C GLU A 388 -7.77 21.97 -1.73
N LYS A 389 -6.82 21.08 -1.99
CA LYS A 389 -5.38 21.37 -1.87
C LYS A 389 -5.00 22.56 -2.73
N VAL A 390 -5.40 22.56 -4.01
CA VAL A 390 -5.13 23.67 -4.94
C VAL A 390 -5.76 24.99 -4.45
N SER A 391 -6.97 24.97 -3.89
CA SER A 391 -7.61 26.17 -3.34
C SER A 391 -6.86 26.78 -2.16
N ILE A 392 -6.36 25.95 -1.22
CA ILE A 392 -5.56 26.42 -0.08
C ILE A 392 -4.17 26.88 -0.54
N LEU A 393 -3.60 26.21 -1.53
CA LEU A 393 -2.32 26.59 -2.12
C LEU A 393 -2.39 27.99 -2.77
N LYS A 394 -3.48 28.35 -3.47
CA LYS A 394 -3.66 29.71 -3.99
C LYS A 394 -3.67 30.75 -2.86
N ALA A 395 -4.34 30.44 -1.76
CA ALA A 395 -4.35 31.33 -0.58
C ALA A 395 -2.97 31.44 0.08
N ILE A 396 -2.18 30.36 0.12
CA ILE A 396 -0.78 30.35 0.60
C ILE A 396 0.10 31.23 -0.29
N THR A 397 -0.06 31.20 -1.62
CA THR A 397 0.73 32.03 -2.55
C THR A 397 0.41 33.53 -2.46
N GLN A 398 -0.68 33.90 -1.79
CA GLN A 398 -1.09 35.29 -1.55
C GLN A 398 -0.66 35.79 -0.16
N MET A 399 0.02 34.96 0.64
CA MET A 399 0.55 35.35 1.94
C MET A 399 1.75 36.29 1.77
N LYS A 400 1.87 37.29 2.66
CA LYS A 400 2.99 38.26 2.62
C LYS A 400 4.35 37.58 2.82
N GLU A 401 4.35 36.45 3.52
CA GLU A 401 5.53 35.64 3.80
C GLU A 401 6.03 34.85 2.58
N PHE A 402 5.34 34.94 1.43
CA PHE A 402 5.68 34.23 0.22
C PHE A 402 6.22 35.22 -0.83
N GLU A 403 7.53 35.24 -1.02
CA GLU A 403 8.25 36.25 -1.80
C GLU A 403 9.11 35.62 -2.90
N VAL A 404 9.60 36.44 -3.83
CA VAL A 404 10.54 36.00 -4.87
C VAL A 404 11.90 35.70 -4.21
N VAL A 405 12.31 34.44 -4.20
CA VAL A 405 13.54 34.00 -3.51
C VAL A 405 14.75 34.03 -4.44
N ARG A 406 14.57 33.90 -5.77
CA ARG A 406 15.69 33.98 -6.72
C ARG A 406 15.23 34.34 -8.14
N HIS A 407 15.95 35.25 -8.78
CA HIS A 407 15.96 35.41 -10.24
C HIS A 407 16.98 34.44 -10.85
N LEU A 408 16.55 33.61 -11.79
CA LEU A 408 17.48 32.82 -12.61
C LEU A 408 17.43 33.40 -14.02
N SER A 409 18.60 33.80 -14.51
CA SER A 409 18.75 34.61 -15.71
C SER A 409 18.16 33.94 -16.97
N ASN A 410 17.39 34.75 -17.70
CA ASN A 410 16.91 34.62 -19.09
C ASN A 410 15.42 34.27 -19.33
N ALA A 411 14.51 34.44 -18.36
CA ALA A 411 13.07 34.43 -18.64
C ALA A 411 12.29 35.35 -17.70
N ASP A 412 11.13 35.86 -18.14
CA ASP A 412 10.16 36.61 -17.32
C ASP A 412 9.56 35.80 -16.16
N ASN A 413 9.83 34.48 -16.11
CA ASN A 413 9.32 33.55 -15.11
C ASN A 413 10.14 33.56 -13.81
N LYS A 414 9.49 33.44 -12.66
CA LYS A 414 10.09 33.62 -11.33
C LYS A 414 10.04 32.35 -10.46
N ILE A 415 11.01 32.21 -9.55
CA ILE A 415 10.92 31.25 -8.43
C ILE A 415 10.47 31.97 -7.18
N TYR A 416 9.37 31.48 -6.62
CA TYR A 416 8.84 31.99 -5.37
C TYR A 416 9.01 30.96 -4.23
N GLY A 417 9.16 31.45 -3.01
CA GLY A 417 9.34 30.64 -1.81
C GLY A 417 9.04 31.44 -0.53
N PHE A 418 9.17 30.79 0.63
CA PHE A 418 8.88 31.44 1.91
C PHE A 418 10.04 32.32 2.38
N ASN A 419 9.76 33.56 2.78
CA ASN A 419 10.70 34.44 3.46
C ASN A 419 10.84 34.00 4.92
N ILE A 420 11.75 33.06 5.14
CA ILE A 420 12.24 32.73 6.48
C ILE A 420 13.75 32.77 6.35
N LYS A 421 14.44 33.58 7.17
CA LYS A 421 15.91 33.67 7.26
C LYS A 421 16.63 32.30 7.34
N GLN A 422 15.91 31.22 7.70
CA GLN A 422 16.39 29.83 7.67
C GLN A 422 16.63 29.25 6.27
N PHE A 423 15.94 29.73 5.22
CA PHE A 423 16.08 29.19 3.88
C PHE A 423 17.41 29.57 3.21
N ASP A 424 17.99 30.73 3.55
CA ASP A 424 19.25 31.20 2.97
C ASP A 424 20.48 30.44 3.50
N GLU A 425 20.43 29.93 4.73
CA GLU A 425 21.48 29.07 5.29
C GLU A 425 21.33 27.61 4.82
N LEU A 426 20.10 27.09 4.71
CA LEU A 426 19.81 25.74 4.18
C LEU A 426 20.12 25.60 2.68
N LEU A 427 19.89 26.66 1.89
CA LEU A 427 20.25 26.69 0.46
C LEU A 427 21.77 26.75 0.22
N LYS A 428 22.55 27.23 1.21
CA LYS A 428 24.02 27.26 1.14
C LYS A 428 24.66 25.95 1.60
N ALA A 429 23.97 25.15 2.43
CA ALA A 429 24.65 24.10 3.21
C ALA A 429 23.91 22.75 3.34
N HIS A 430 23.27 22.21 2.28
CA HIS A 430 23.02 20.76 2.06
C HIS A 430 21.57 20.26 1.77
N GLU A 431 20.61 21.09 1.32
CA GLU A 431 19.42 20.57 0.61
C GLU A 431 19.54 20.66 -0.93
N MET A 432 19.23 19.54 -1.59
CA MET A 432 19.90 19.07 -2.81
C MET A 432 19.80 19.97 -4.07
N PRO A 433 20.88 20.03 -4.89
CA PRO A 433 20.90 20.57 -6.27
C PRO A 433 19.76 20.11 -7.19
N LYS A 434 19.11 19.00 -6.85
CA LYS A 434 18.02 18.33 -7.59
C LYS A 434 16.77 19.18 -7.76
N ASN A 435 16.18 19.68 -6.66
CA ASN A 435 14.89 20.38 -6.75
C ASN A 435 15.06 21.73 -7.45
N ILE A 436 16.20 22.40 -7.22
CA ILE A 436 16.63 23.59 -7.96
C ILE A 436 16.84 23.27 -9.45
N THR A 437 17.41 22.12 -9.79
CA THR A 437 17.59 21.69 -11.19
C THR A 437 16.26 21.44 -11.89
N ILE A 438 15.30 20.79 -11.22
CA ILE A 438 13.95 20.58 -11.76
C ILE A 438 13.21 21.92 -11.91
N ALA A 439 13.29 22.80 -10.92
CA ALA A 439 12.69 24.14 -10.98
C ALA A 439 13.27 24.96 -12.15
N LYS A 440 14.59 24.92 -12.37
CA LYS A 440 15.26 25.52 -13.55
C LYS A 440 14.70 24.99 -14.86
N LYS A 441 14.53 23.67 -14.97
CA LYS A 441 14.00 23.04 -16.18
C LYS A 441 12.54 23.41 -16.40
N LEU A 442 11.72 23.52 -15.34
CA LEU A 442 10.34 24.00 -15.43
C LEU A 442 10.27 25.46 -15.91
N LEU A 443 11.09 26.36 -15.35
CA LEU A 443 11.19 27.76 -15.80
C LEU A 443 11.49 27.86 -17.31
N GLN A 444 12.48 27.10 -17.77
CA GLN A 444 12.88 27.03 -19.19
C GLN A 444 11.76 26.49 -20.10
N ASN A 445 10.73 25.87 -19.55
CA ASN A 445 9.57 25.36 -20.29
C ASN A 445 8.30 26.20 -20.01
N GLY A 446 8.45 27.43 -19.53
CA GLY A 446 7.38 28.43 -19.44
C GLY A 446 6.53 28.33 -18.17
N TYR A 447 7.07 27.78 -17.08
CA TYR A 447 6.40 27.74 -15.79
C TYR A 447 6.99 28.79 -14.84
N ASP A 448 6.16 29.50 -14.08
CA ASP A 448 6.58 29.99 -12.76
C ASP A 448 6.61 28.83 -11.77
N VAL A 449 7.55 28.83 -10.83
CA VAL A 449 7.74 27.70 -9.89
C VAL A 449 7.74 28.19 -8.46
N TYR A 450 6.94 27.53 -7.63
CA TYR A 450 6.78 27.80 -6.22
C TYR A 450 7.30 26.59 -5.45
N LEU A 451 8.32 26.77 -4.61
CA LEU A 451 8.92 25.69 -3.81
C LEU A 451 8.15 25.50 -2.51
N LEU A 452 7.74 24.27 -2.21
CA LEU A 452 7.03 23.95 -0.97
C LEU A 452 8.00 23.42 0.11
N PRO A 453 7.88 23.88 1.37
CA PRO A 453 8.74 23.45 2.46
C PRO A 453 8.35 22.05 2.95
N ASN A 454 9.36 21.24 3.28
CA ASN A 454 9.16 19.96 3.96
C ASN A 454 9.05 20.21 5.47
N VAL A 455 7.83 20.39 5.98
CA VAL A 455 7.62 20.61 7.43
C VAL A 455 7.63 19.26 8.16
N SER A 456 8.43 19.15 9.21
CA SER A 456 8.67 17.92 9.98
C SER A 456 7.41 17.07 10.19
N GLY A 457 7.44 15.84 9.65
CA GLY A 457 6.40 14.84 9.86
C GLY A 457 5.27 14.81 8.82
N ALA A 458 5.25 15.69 7.82
CA ALA A 458 4.27 15.69 6.75
C ALA A 458 4.88 15.47 5.36
N LYS A 459 4.17 14.73 4.49
CA LYS A 459 4.57 14.46 3.10
C LYS A 459 3.84 15.42 2.16
N SER A 460 4.49 16.50 1.72
CA SER A 460 4.00 17.43 0.69
C SER A 460 4.83 17.33 -0.59
N ALA A 461 4.24 17.66 -1.74
CA ALA A 461 4.97 17.65 -3.00
C ALA A 461 6.02 18.75 -3.05
N ASP A 462 7.01 18.54 -3.91
CA ASP A 462 8.18 19.41 -4.05
C ASP A 462 7.84 20.79 -4.64
N PHE A 463 6.87 20.89 -5.57
CA PHE A 463 6.62 22.13 -6.34
C PHE A 463 5.15 22.42 -6.61
N ILE A 464 4.86 23.70 -6.83
CA ILE A 464 3.73 24.15 -7.66
C ILE A 464 4.31 24.82 -8.91
N GLY A 465 3.90 24.34 -10.08
CA GLY A 465 4.18 25.01 -11.35
C GLY A 465 2.96 25.83 -11.77
N VAL A 466 3.16 27.04 -12.29
CA VAL A 466 2.11 27.87 -12.88
C VAL A 466 2.48 28.15 -14.32
N LYS A 467 1.56 27.88 -15.24
CA LYS A 467 1.76 28.15 -16.67
C LYS A 467 0.48 28.71 -17.27
N GLY A 468 0.52 29.97 -17.68
CA GLY A 468 -0.70 30.78 -17.90
C GLY A 468 -1.51 30.89 -16.61
N ASN A 469 -2.84 30.78 -16.68
CA ASN A 469 -3.72 30.84 -15.49
C ASN A 469 -3.99 29.46 -14.84
N LYS A 470 -3.11 28.47 -15.08
CA LYS A 470 -3.29 27.10 -14.58
C LYS A 470 -2.19 26.72 -13.59
N TYR A 471 -2.62 26.15 -12.47
CA TYR A 471 -1.76 25.68 -11.38
C TYR A 471 -1.60 24.16 -11.48
N TYR A 472 -0.36 23.70 -11.31
CA TYR A 472 0.03 22.30 -11.39
C TYR A 472 0.74 21.91 -10.11
N TYR A 473 0.22 20.88 -9.45
CA TYR A 473 0.87 20.28 -8.30
C TYR A 473 1.87 19.23 -8.79
N LEU A 474 3.14 19.36 -8.42
CA LEU A 474 4.22 18.64 -9.10
C LEU A 474 5.17 18.01 -8.09
N GLU A 475 5.40 16.72 -8.25
CA GLU A 475 6.37 15.97 -7.44
C GLU A 475 7.51 15.51 -8.33
N GLY A 476 8.74 15.90 -7.99
CA GLY A 476 9.90 15.67 -8.85
C GLY A 476 10.81 14.57 -8.36
N LYS A 477 11.27 13.72 -9.25
CA LYS A 477 12.32 12.73 -8.97
C LYS A 477 13.41 12.79 -10.03
N THR A 478 14.63 12.45 -9.63
CA THR A 478 15.78 12.40 -10.54
C THR A 478 16.32 10.98 -10.58
N ILE A 479 16.70 10.55 -11.79
CA ILE A 479 17.22 9.22 -12.07
C ILE A 479 18.73 9.33 -12.25
N ASN A 480 19.48 8.79 -11.29
CA ASN A 480 20.95 8.80 -11.26
C ASN A 480 21.55 7.38 -11.19
N GLY A 481 20.83 6.37 -11.69
CA GLY A 481 21.28 4.97 -11.73
C GLY A 481 21.10 4.19 -10.42
N LYS A 482 20.86 4.85 -9.28
CA LYS A 482 20.61 4.17 -7.98
C LYS A 482 19.18 3.62 -7.82
N SER A 483 18.21 4.16 -8.57
CA SER A 483 16.79 3.81 -8.50
C SER A 483 16.22 3.63 -9.91
N THR A 484 15.24 2.74 -10.09
CA THR A 484 14.60 2.55 -11.40
C THR A 484 13.68 3.71 -11.77
N ILE A 485 13.34 3.81 -13.07
CA ILE A 485 12.32 4.74 -13.56
C ILE A 485 10.96 4.45 -12.90
N LYS A 486 10.60 3.17 -12.77
CA LYS A 486 9.35 2.75 -12.13
C LYS A 486 9.27 3.18 -10.66
N GLN A 487 10.35 3.00 -9.90
CA GLN A 487 10.44 3.47 -8.52
C GLN A 487 10.14 4.95 -8.40
N ARG A 488 10.84 5.76 -9.21
CA ARG A 488 10.70 7.20 -9.17
C ARG A 488 9.31 7.67 -9.57
N LEU A 489 8.67 6.98 -10.52
CA LEU A 489 7.27 7.24 -10.87
C LEU A 489 6.31 6.93 -9.73
N ILE A 490 6.50 5.79 -9.04
CA ILE A 490 5.67 5.41 -7.89
C ILE A 490 5.85 6.43 -6.77
N GLU A 491 7.09 6.76 -6.40
CA GLU A 491 7.39 7.77 -5.39
C GLU A 491 6.73 9.12 -5.75
N ALA A 492 6.87 9.56 -7.00
CA ALA A 492 6.25 10.79 -7.48
C ALA A 492 4.71 10.76 -7.43
N SER A 493 4.11 9.59 -7.65
CA SER A 493 2.66 9.39 -7.65
C SER A 493 2.01 9.37 -6.26
N THR A 494 2.80 9.23 -5.20
CA THR A 494 2.26 9.14 -3.83
C THR A 494 1.66 10.45 -3.35
N GLN A 495 2.18 11.57 -3.86
CA GLN A 495 1.84 12.90 -3.38
C GLN A 495 1.06 13.69 -4.43
N SER A 496 1.39 13.55 -5.72
CA SER A 496 0.75 14.31 -6.81
C SER A 496 0.06 13.42 -7.85
N ASP A 497 -0.95 13.97 -8.53
CA ASP A 497 -1.51 13.40 -9.76
C ASP A 497 -0.70 13.75 -11.02
N ARG A 498 0.43 14.46 -10.87
CA ARG A 498 1.41 14.72 -11.94
C ARG A 498 2.82 14.44 -11.43
N ALA A 499 3.48 13.47 -12.07
CA ALA A 499 4.81 13.03 -11.70
C ALA A 499 5.86 13.65 -12.63
N ILE A 500 6.90 14.28 -12.08
CA ILE A 500 8.06 14.73 -12.84
C ILE A 500 9.20 13.73 -12.69
N LEU A 501 9.77 13.30 -13.80
CA LEU A 501 11.03 12.58 -13.86
C LEU A 501 12.10 13.37 -14.60
N ASP A 502 13.20 13.62 -13.92
CA ASP A 502 14.42 14.11 -14.52
C ASP A 502 15.38 12.94 -14.84
N ILE A 503 15.52 12.62 -16.12
CA ILE A 503 16.28 11.46 -16.59
C ILE A 503 17.70 11.91 -16.94
N VAL A 504 18.68 11.53 -16.11
CA VAL A 504 20.09 11.95 -16.24
C VAL A 504 21.04 10.76 -16.47
N GLY A 505 20.69 9.56 -16.00
CA GLY A 505 21.58 8.39 -15.99
C GLY A 505 21.24 7.23 -16.94
N THR A 506 20.20 7.33 -17.78
CA THR A 506 19.88 6.31 -18.78
C THR A 506 19.38 6.95 -20.07
N ASN A 507 19.82 6.42 -21.21
CA ASN A 507 19.36 6.80 -22.54
C ASN A 507 18.55 5.68 -23.22
N ASP A 508 18.26 4.59 -22.49
CA ASP A 508 17.48 3.48 -23.04
C ASP A 508 16.00 3.87 -23.18
N ILE A 509 15.64 4.25 -24.40
CA ILE A 509 14.29 4.69 -24.76
C ILE A 509 13.26 3.57 -24.54
N ASN A 510 13.65 2.31 -24.74
CA ASN A 510 12.75 1.18 -24.56
C ASN A 510 12.45 0.98 -23.08
N GLU A 511 13.48 1.04 -22.22
CA GLU A 511 13.32 0.96 -20.76
C GLU A 511 12.41 2.08 -20.25
N ILE A 512 12.62 3.32 -20.71
CA ILE A 512 11.81 4.49 -20.33
C ILE A 512 10.35 4.29 -20.78
N SER A 513 10.14 3.95 -22.05
CA SER A 513 8.82 3.71 -22.62
C SER A 513 8.05 2.62 -21.87
N ASP A 514 8.69 1.46 -21.65
CA ASP A 514 8.06 0.31 -21.00
C ASP A 514 7.79 0.57 -19.52
N SER A 515 8.64 1.36 -18.87
CA SER A 515 8.42 1.80 -17.49
C SER A 515 7.22 2.73 -17.35
N ILE A 516 7.05 3.68 -18.27
CA ILE A 516 5.90 4.60 -18.28
C ILE A 516 4.62 3.86 -18.62
N LYS A 517 4.66 2.96 -19.61
CA LYS A 517 3.53 2.11 -19.97
C LYS A 517 3.07 1.29 -18.77
N TRP A 518 3.98 0.54 -18.16
CA TRP A 518 3.70 -0.24 -16.96
C TRP A 518 3.12 0.63 -15.85
N PHE A 519 3.67 1.83 -15.65
CA PHE A 519 3.18 2.75 -14.62
C PHE A 519 1.72 3.18 -14.86
N PHE A 520 1.36 3.60 -16.08
CA PHE A 520 -0.03 3.99 -16.37
C PHE A 520 -1.02 2.82 -16.34
N GLU A 521 -0.58 1.59 -16.64
CA GLU A 521 -1.39 0.37 -16.53
C GLU A 521 -1.68 -0.01 -15.06
N ASN A 522 -0.76 0.32 -14.15
CA ASN A 522 -0.82 -0.09 -12.74
C ASN A 522 -1.16 1.05 -11.76
N ASN A 523 -1.20 2.29 -12.24
CA ASN A 523 -1.58 3.46 -11.48
C ASN A 523 -2.73 4.16 -12.21
N ASN A 524 -3.84 4.43 -11.53
CA ASN A 524 -5.00 5.16 -12.08
C ASN A 524 -5.13 6.60 -11.57
N SER A 525 -4.33 7.00 -10.56
CA SER A 525 -4.43 8.31 -9.91
C SER A 525 -3.65 9.40 -10.63
N VAL A 526 -2.53 9.06 -11.28
CA VAL A 526 -1.70 10.04 -11.99
C VAL A 526 -2.26 10.36 -13.37
N ARG A 527 -2.46 11.63 -13.69
CA ARG A 527 -3.01 12.12 -14.96
C ARG A 527 -1.93 12.37 -16.00
N GLU A 528 -0.72 12.71 -15.55
CA GLU A 528 0.40 13.09 -16.41
C GLU A 528 1.74 12.67 -15.80
N VAL A 529 2.64 12.19 -16.67
CA VAL A 529 4.05 12.01 -16.39
C VAL A 529 4.82 13.01 -17.24
N ILE A 530 5.59 13.88 -16.60
CA ILE A 530 6.44 14.90 -17.22
C ILE A 530 7.88 14.39 -17.18
N LEU A 531 8.52 14.23 -18.33
CA LEU A 531 9.91 13.81 -18.44
C LEU A 531 10.78 14.99 -18.85
N PHE A 532 11.96 15.09 -18.27
CA PHE A 532 13.01 15.96 -18.78
C PHE A 532 14.08 15.14 -19.50
N LYS A 533 14.27 15.43 -20.79
CA LYS A 533 15.42 15.01 -21.59
C LYS A 533 16.36 16.20 -21.70
N GLY A 534 17.39 16.26 -20.86
CA GLY A 534 18.16 17.49 -20.66
C GLY A 534 17.25 18.59 -20.10
N SER A 535 17.04 19.67 -20.86
CA SER A 535 16.12 20.77 -20.52
C SER A 535 14.80 20.74 -21.29
N ARG A 536 14.58 19.76 -22.17
CA ARG A 536 13.33 19.62 -22.93
C ARG A 536 12.29 18.85 -22.11
N LEU A 537 11.10 19.42 -22.00
CA LEU A 537 9.96 18.78 -21.36
C LEU A 537 9.21 17.89 -22.37
N ILE A 538 8.88 16.67 -21.95
CA ILE A 538 8.03 15.72 -22.69
C ILE A 538 6.85 15.38 -21.78
N SER A 539 5.62 15.64 -22.23
CA SER A 539 4.40 15.43 -21.45
C SER A 539 3.66 14.17 -21.92
N ILE A 540 3.56 13.18 -21.04
CA ILE A 540 2.82 11.95 -21.29
C ILE A 540 1.55 11.96 -20.45
N THR A 541 0.44 12.34 -21.07
CA THR A 541 -0.88 12.29 -20.43
C THR A 541 -1.53 10.92 -20.57
N ARG A 542 -2.54 10.61 -19.75
CA ARG A 542 -3.35 9.38 -19.95
C ARG A 542 -3.93 9.27 -21.36
N ARG A 543 -4.37 10.39 -21.96
CA ARG A 543 -4.90 10.41 -23.32
C ARG A 543 -3.82 10.03 -24.35
N TYR A 544 -2.61 10.53 -24.16
CA TYR A 544 -1.45 10.15 -24.97
C TYR A 544 -1.13 8.66 -24.83
N PHE A 545 -1.10 8.16 -23.59
CA PHE A 545 -0.88 6.76 -23.26
C PHE A 545 -1.90 5.83 -23.91
N SER A 546 -3.20 6.16 -23.89
CA SER A 546 -4.27 5.34 -24.46
C SER A 546 -4.27 5.26 -26.00
N SER A 547 -3.33 5.91 -26.69
CA SER A 547 -3.20 5.78 -28.13
C SER A 547 -2.75 4.37 -28.53
N LYS A 548 -3.37 3.78 -29.57
CA LYS A 548 -3.02 2.43 -30.09
C LYS A 548 -1.52 2.27 -30.43
N ASN A 549 -0.81 3.37 -30.66
CA ASN A 549 0.58 3.42 -31.07
C ASN A 549 1.51 4.08 -30.04
N PHE A 550 1.17 4.04 -28.74
CA PHE A 550 1.93 4.71 -27.67
C PHE A 550 3.45 4.58 -27.81
N ARG A 551 3.98 3.35 -27.93
CA ARG A 551 5.44 3.11 -28.00
C ARG A 551 6.08 3.79 -29.22
N LYS A 552 5.44 3.71 -30.38
CA LYS A 552 5.92 4.34 -31.62
C LYS A 552 5.91 5.87 -31.51
N ASN A 553 4.82 6.42 -30.96
CA ASN A 553 4.68 7.87 -30.75
C ASN A 553 5.70 8.39 -29.74
N PHE A 554 5.89 7.65 -28.64
CA PHE A 554 6.86 7.98 -27.60
C PHE A 554 8.29 8.00 -28.13
N ILE A 555 8.70 6.97 -28.88
CA ILE A 555 10.04 6.93 -29.49
C ILE A 555 10.25 8.10 -30.45
N LYS A 556 9.25 8.43 -31.27
CA LYS A 556 9.30 9.58 -32.20
C LYS A 556 9.46 10.90 -31.44
N GLU A 557 8.65 11.11 -30.41
CA GLU A 557 8.70 12.33 -29.59
C GLU A 557 9.99 12.43 -28.77
N TRP A 558 10.52 11.31 -28.29
CA TRP A 558 11.81 11.25 -27.61
C TRP A 558 12.99 11.56 -28.55
N GLY A 559 12.91 11.11 -29.80
CA GLY A 559 13.94 11.28 -30.84
C GLY A 559 14.08 12.70 -31.39
N GLN A 560 13.06 13.55 -31.23
CA GLN A 560 13.13 14.96 -31.65
C GLN A 560 14.26 15.72 -30.91
N LYS A 561 15.06 16.48 -31.67
CA LYS A 561 16.00 17.47 -31.13
C LYS A 561 15.20 18.68 -30.62
N LYS A 562 15.77 19.37 -29.62
CA LYS A 562 15.11 20.50 -28.95
C LYS A 562 14.97 21.69 -29.87
#